data_AF-A0A8E1WMQ0-F1
#
_entry.id   AF-A0A8E1WMQ0-F1
#
_cell.length_a   1.000
_cell.length_b   1.000
_cell.length_c   1.000
_cell.angle_alpha   90.00
_cell.angle_beta   90.00
_cell.angle_gamma   90.00
#
_symmetry.space_group_name_H-M   'P 1'
#
loop_
_entity.id
_entity.type
_entity.pdbx_description
1 polymer ?
#
loop_
_entity_poly.entity_id
_entity_poly.type
_entity_poly.pdbx_seq_one_letter_code
_entity_poly.pdbx_strand_id
1 'polypeptide(L)' 'MVDLFLLSHAQMARLSPHFPLAHGVPRVDDRRVVSGIVYVIRNG' A
#
# COMPACT_ATOMS: atom_id res chain seq x y z
N MET A 1 18.85 11.24 -2.63
CA MET A 1 18.04 10.02 -2.79
C MET A 1 16.98 10.11 -1.72
N VAL A 2 15.73 10.45 -2.05
CA VAL A 2 14.67 10.43 -1.04
C VAL A 2 14.59 9.00 -0.52
N ASP A 3 14.87 8.78 0.76
CA ASP A 3 14.68 7.49 1.40
C ASP A 3 13.25 7.06 1.10
N LEU A 4 13.10 6.07 0.20
CA LEU A 4 11.80 5.56 -0.23
C LEU A 4 11.11 5.01 1.02
N PHE A 5 10.18 5.78 1.57
CA PHE A 5 9.31 5.33 2.64
C PHE A 5 8.43 4.22 2.09
N LEU A 6 8.85 2.97 2.28
CA LEU A 6 8.09 1.78 1.93
C LEU A 6 7.53 1.16 3.20
N LEU A 7 6.24 0.84 3.16
CA LEU A 7 5.60 0.05 4.18
C LEU A 7 6.31 -1.30 4.31
N SER A 8 6.54 -1.73 5.54
CA SER A 8 7.01 -3.08 5.82
C SER A 8 5.97 -4.13 5.40
N HIS A 9 6.40 -5.38 5.20
CA HIS A 9 5.47 -6.47 4.91
C HIS A 9 4.40 -6.64 6.00
N ALA A 10 4.75 -6.42 7.27
CA ALA A 10 3.80 -6.48 8.37
C ALA A 10 2.74 -5.37 8.29
N GLN A 11 3.12 -4.16 7.88
CA GLN A 11 2.16 -3.07 7.66
C GLN A 11 1.26 -3.34 6.46
N MET A 12 1.81 -3.87 5.36
CA MET A 12 1.01 -4.31 4.21
C MET A 12 0.00 -5.40 4.59
N ALA A 13 0.42 -6.39 5.39
CA ALA A 13 -0.46 -7.45 5.86
C ALA A 13 -1.60 -6.92 6.73
N ARG A 14 -1.36 -5.87 7.52
CA ARG A 14 -2.41 -5.20 8.31
C ARG A 14 -3.42 -4.45 7.43
N LEU A 15 -2.99 -3.93 6.27
CA LEU A 15 -3.87 -3.21 5.34
C LEU A 15 -4.66 -4.13 4.41
N SER A 16 -4.10 -5.30 4.07
CA SER A 16 -4.69 -6.26 3.12
C SER A 16 -6.18 -6.57 3.34
N PRO A 17 -6.69 -6.77 4.57
CA PRO A 17 -8.11 -7.06 4.81
C PRO A 17 -9.06 -5.91 4.44
N HIS A 18 -8.54 -4.68 4.33
CA HIS A 18 -9.34 -3.50 3.99
C HIS A 18 -9.39 -3.22 2.50
N PHE A 19 -8.64 -3.97 1.68
CA PHE A 19 -8.72 -3.80 0.25
C PHE A 19 -10.06 -4.33 -0.29
N PRO A 20 -10.68 -3.60 -1.24
CA PRO A 20 -11.89 -4.08 -1.90
C PRO A 20 -11.67 -5.46 -2.54
N LEU A 21 -12.71 -6.29 -2.54
CA LEU A 21 -12.66 -7.59 -3.19
C LEU A 21 -12.31 -7.46 -4.68
N ALA A 22 -11.58 -8.45 -5.19
CA ALA A 22 -11.26 -8.57 -6.60
C ALA A 22 -12.54 -8.90 -7.40
N HIS A 23 -12.87 -8.08 -8.41
CA HIS A 23 -14.02 -8.30 -9.29
C HIS A 23 -13.65 -9.19 -10.51
N GLY A 24 -13.26 -10.44 -10.24
CA GLY A 24 -12.93 -11.42 -11.30
C GLY A 24 -11.51 -11.32 -11.88
N VAL A 25 -10.74 -10.29 -11.51
CA VAL A 25 -9.31 -10.16 -11.85
C VAL A 25 -8.50 -10.07 -10.56
N PRO A 26 -7.48 -10.94 -10.35
CA PRO A 26 -6.62 -10.88 -9.17
C PRO A 26 -6.01 -9.50 -8.99
N ARG A 27 -6.13 -8.96 -7.77
CA ARG A 27 -5.50 -7.68 -7.44
C ARG A 27 -4.01 -7.87 -7.28
N VAL A 28 -3.25 -6.96 -7.89
CA VAL A 28 -1.82 -6.83 -7.63
C VAL A 28 -1.64 -5.58 -6.77
N ASP A 29 -1.61 -5.78 -5.45
CA ASP A 29 -1.43 -4.67 -4.52
C ASP A 29 0.06 -4.29 -4.48
N ASP A 30 0.41 -3.27 -5.25
CA ASP A 30 1.79 -2.77 -5.33
C ASP A 30 2.18 -2.02 -4.03
N ARG A 31 3.17 -2.56 -3.33
CA ARG A 31 3.68 -1.99 -2.07
C ARG A 31 4.14 -0.54 -2.23
N ARG A 32 4.74 -0.15 -3.36
CA ARG A 32 5.20 1.22 -3.60
C ARG A 32 4.03 2.17 -3.78
N VAL A 33 3.01 1.76 -4.54
CA VAL A 33 1.80 2.57 -4.76
C VAL A 33 1.09 2.81 -3.42
N VAL A 34 0.85 1.76 -2.64
CA VAL A 34 0.19 1.89 -1.33
C VAL A 34 1.03 2.75 -0.37
N SER A 35 2.36 2.58 -0.37
CA SER A 35 3.24 3.40 0.47
C SER A 35 3.22 4.88 0.06
N GLY A 36 3.16 5.17 -1.23
CA GLY A 36 3.03 6.53 -1.75
C GLY A 36 1.72 7.20 -1.32
N ILE A 37 0.60 6.47 -1.40
CA ILE A 37 -0.71 6.96 -0.92
C ILE A 37 -0.64 7.30 0.57
N VAL A 38 -0.11 6.40 1.40
CA VAL A 38 0.05 6.63 2.84
C VAL A 38 0.98 7.81 3.12
N TYR A 39 2.05 7.96 2.34
CA TYR A 39 2.97 9.08 2.47
C TYR A 39 2.27 10.43 2.22
N VAL A 40 1.48 10.56 1.15
CA VAL A 40 0.71 11.77 0.84
C VAL A 40 -0.30 12.07 1.96
N ILE A 41 -1.09 11.08 2.38
CA ILE A 41 -2.07 11.25 3.47
C ILE A 41 -1.41 11.74 4.77
N ARG A 42 -0.18 11.28 5.06
CA ARG A 42 0.54 11.64 6.30
C ARG A 42 1.22 13.01 6.24
N ASN A 43 1.71 13.42 5.07
CA ASN A 43 2.62 14.56 4.94
C ASN A 43 2.05 15.77 4.17
N GLY A 44 0.94 15.61 3.43
CA GLY A 44 0.35 16.66 2.60
C GLY A 44 0.76 16.53 1.14
#